data_AF-A0AAW6M844-F1
#
_entry.id   AF-A0AAW6M844-F1
#
_cell.length_a   1.000
_cell.length_b   1.000
_cell.length_c   1.000
_cell.angle_alpha   90.00
_cell.angle_beta   90.00
_cell.angle_gamma   90.00
#
_symmetry.space_group_name_H-M   'P 1'
#
loop_
_entity.id
_entity.type
_entity.pdbx_description
1 polymer ?
#
loop_
_entity_poly.entity_id
_entity_poly.type
_entity_poly.pdbx_seq_one_letter_code
_entity_poly.pdbx_strand_id
1 'polypeptide(L)'
;EKLVRYRQVMGDECEHLLTLSNRLVMLTEIDRGELELHKEEVALRPLLRDIAEKYQLKAAKTIHFDIDCEEGCSVYADSFCLREILSNLVDNAVKYSNEEVLI
;
A
#
# COMPACT_ATOMS: atom_id res chain seq x y z
N GLU A 1 -27.45 6.11 -10.54
CA GLU A 1 -26.60 6.75 -9.52
C GLU A 1 -26.47 5.95 -8.22
N LYS A 2 -27.54 5.75 -7.42
CA LYS A 2 -27.45 5.01 -6.13
C LYS A 2 -26.83 3.61 -6.22
N LEU A 3 -27.20 2.80 -7.23
CA LEU A 3 -26.67 1.45 -7.42
C LEU A 3 -25.15 1.42 -7.71
N VAL A 4 -24.65 2.40 -8.47
CA VAL A 4 -23.21 2.52 -8.77
C VAL A 4 -22.45 2.90 -7.50
N ARG A 5 -23.00 3.83 -6.70
CA ARG A 5 -22.42 4.22 -5.42
C ARG A 5 -22.39 3.06 -4.42
N TYR A 6 -23.46 2.28 -4.30
CA TYR A 6 -23.47 1.09 -3.43
C TYR A 6 -22.43 0.05 -3.87
N ARG A 7 -22.29 -0.19 -5.18
CA ARG A 7 -21.29 -1.12 -5.70
C ARG A 7 -19.87 -0.67 -5.37
N GLN A 8 -19.59 0.62 -5.50
CA GLN A 8 -18.28 1.19 -5.17
C GLN A 8 -17.98 1.06 -3.67
N VAL A 9 -18.92 1.46 -2.80
CA VAL A 9 -18.75 1.33 -1.34
C VAL A 9 -18.54 -0.12 -0.92
N MET A 10 -19.29 -1.07 -1.50
CA MET A 10 -19.07 -2.49 -1.21
C MET A 10 -17.73 -3.02 -1.73
N GLY A 11 -17.27 -2.53 -2.88
CA GLY A 11 -15.94 -2.87 -3.41
C GLY A 11 -14.83 -2.39 -2.48
N ASP A 12 -14.90 -1.13 -2.05
CA ASP A 12 -13.94 -0.53 -1.15
C ASP A 12 -13.90 -1.26 0.21
N GLU A 13 -15.07 -1.64 0.75
CA GLU A 13 -15.18 -2.38 2.01
C GLU A 13 -14.60 -3.80 1.91
N CYS A 14 -14.87 -4.50 0.79
CA CYS A 14 -14.27 -5.82 0.54
C CYS A 14 -12.74 -5.74 0.44
N GLU A 15 -12.20 -4.73 -0.25
CA GLU A 15 -10.74 -4.53 -0.34
C GLU A 15 -10.15 -4.20 1.04
N HIS A 16 -10.87 -3.42 1.85
CA HIS A 16 -10.46 -3.11 3.22
C HIS A 16 -10.42 -4.37 4.09
N LEU A 17 -11.45 -5.21 4.05
CA LEU A 17 -11.49 -6.48 4.78
C LEU A 17 -10.37 -7.44 4.33
N LEU A 18 -10.10 -7.52 3.03
CA LEU A 18 -8.99 -8.32 2.50
C LEU A 18 -7.65 -7.83 3.05
N THR A 19 -7.43 -6.51 3.08
CA THR A 19 -6.22 -5.90 3.63
C THR A 19 -6.06 -6.22 5.12
N LEU A 20 -7.14 -6.12 5.90
CA LEU A 20 -7.13 -6.46 7.33
C LEU A 20 -6.83 -7.95 7.57
N SER A 21 -7.45 -8.83 6.77
CA SER A 21 -7.20 -10.27 6.85
C SER A 21 -5.73 -10.61 6.56
N ASN A 22 -5.17 -10.04 5.50
CA ASN A 22 -3.76 -10.26 5.13
C ASN A 22 -2.81 -9.78 6.23
N ARG A 23 -3.09 -8.62 6.83
CA ARG A 23 -2.30 -8.11 7.96
C ARG A 23 -2.39 -9.01 9.18
N LEU A 24 -3.56 -9.57 9.46
CA LEU A 24 -3.75 -10.50 10.57
C LEU A 24 -2.95 -11.80 10.35
N VAL A 25 -3.00 -12.37 9.14
CA VAL A 25 -2.19 -13.55 8.79
C VAL A 25 -0.71 -13.27 9.00
N MET A 26 -0.21 -12.16 8.44
CA MET A 26 1.19 -11.78 8.57
C MET A 26 1.61 -11.59 10.04
N LEU A 27 0.78 -10.94 10.86
CA LEU A 27 1.04 -10.80 12.30
C LEU A 27 1.12 -12.15 13.01
N THR A 28 0.22 -13.08 12.69
CA THR A 28 0.22 -14.41 13.30
C THR A 28 1.45 -15.24 12.91
N GLU A 29 1.92 -15.11 11.68
CA GLU A 29 3.15 -15.77 11.21
C GLU A 29 4.40 -15.16 11.88
N ILE A 30 4.42 -13.84 12.06
CA ILE A 30 5.50 -13.14 12.80
C ILE A 30 5.55 -13.61 14.25
N ASP A 31 4.41 -13.63 14.96
CA ASP A 31 4.36 -14.01 16.38
C ASP A 31 4.79 -15.46 16.62
N ARG A 32 4.57 -16.35 15.65
CA ARG A 32 5.01 -17.75 15.69
C ARG A 32 6.45 -17.95 15.24
N GLY A 33 7.08 -16.93 14.65
CA GLY A 33 8.39 -17.05 13.99
C GLY A 33 8.34 -17.90 12.71
N GLU A 34 7.16 -18.03 12.11
CA GLU A 34 6.88 -18.84 10.91
C GLU A 34 6.84 -17.99 9.63
N LEU A 35 7.10 -16.68 9.72
CA LEU A 35 7.11 -15.81 8.55
C LEU A 35 8.23 -16.21 7.57
N GLU A 36 7.85 -16.91 6.50
CA GLU A 36 8.73 -17.23 5.39
C GLU A 36 8.71 -16.09 4.37
N LEU A 37 9.85 -15.41 4.22
CA LEU A 37 10.01 -14.34 3.23
C LEU A 37 10.43 -14.93 1.89
N HIS A 38 9.61 -14.72 0.86
CA HIS A 38 9.94 -15.08 -0.51
C HIS A 38 10.69 -13.92 -1.17
N LYS A 39 11.98 -13.81 -0.86
CA LYS A 39 12.81 -12.71 -1.35
C LYS A 39 13.14 -12.86 -2.84
N GLU A 40 12.90 -11.79 -3.56
CA GLU A 40 13.22 -11.64 -4.97
C GLU A 40 13.87 -10.28 -5.24
N GLU A 41 14.41 -10.10 -6.45
CA GLU A 41 14.89 -8.80 -6.87
C GLU A 41 13.68 -7.93 -7.26
N VAL A 42 13.41 -6.90 -6.45
CA VAL A 42 12.26 -6.00 -6.61
C VAL A 42 12.75 -4.67 -7.15
N ALA A 43 12.29 -4.30 -8.34
CA ALA A 43 12.52 -2.96 -8.89
C ALA A 43 11.68 -1.93 -8.10
N LEU A 44 12.35 -0.98 -7.44
CA LEU A 44 11.69 -0.04 -6.54
C LEU A 44 10.82 0.98 -7.28
N ARG A 45 11.28 1.48 -8.43
CA ARG A 45 10.57 2.51 -9.19
C ARG A 45 9.15 2.12 -9.62
N PRO A 46 8.90 0.93 -10.21
CA PRO A 46 7.53 0.50 -10.51
C PRO A 46 6.71 0.25 -9.24
N LEU A 47 7.30 -0.35 -8.21
CA LEU A 47 6.62 -0.57 -6.93
C LEU A 47 6.11 0.74 -6.30
N LEU A 48 6.98 1.76 -6.21
CA LEU A 48 6.65 3.07 -5.65
C LEU A 48 5.60 3.79 -6.50
N ARG A 49 5.69 3.67 -7.83
CA ARG A 49 4.70 4.25 -8.74
C ARG A 49 3.31 3.62 -8.56
N ASP A 50 3.22 2.30 -8.49
CA ASP A 50 1.95 1.61 -8.25
C ASP A 50 1.29 2.07 -6.94
N ILE A 51 2.09 2.23 -5.88
CA ILE A 51 1.61 2.71 -4.58
C ILE A 51 1.12 4.16 -4.73
N ALA A 52 1.92 5.04 -5.33
CA ALA A 52 1.54 6.44 -5.54
C ALA A 52 0.22 6.58 -6.33
N GLU A 53 0.07 5.86 -7.44
CA GLU A 53 -1.13 5.85 -8.26
C GLU A 53 -2.35 5.34 -7.48
N LYS A 54 -2.20 4.25 -6.71
CA LYS A 54 -3.27 3.70 -5.86
C LYS A 54 -3.79 4.75 -4.88
N TYR A 55 -2.89 5.46 -4.19
CA TYR A 55 -3.28 6.44 -3.17
C TYR A 55 -3.77 7.76 -3.77
N GLN A 56 -3.25 8.19 -4.92
CA GLN A 56 -3.79 9.34 -5.66
C GLN A 56 -5.23 9.11 -6.11
N LEU A 57 -5.60 7.88 -6.52
CA LEU A 57 -6.96 7.54 -6.92
C LEU A 57 -7.92 7.39 -5.73
N LYS A 58 -7.42 6.89 -4.59
CA LYS A 58 -8.24 6.57 -3.42
C LYS A 58 -8.47 7.76 -2.50
N ALA A 59 -7.53 8.70 -2.42
CA ALA A 59 -7.60 9.78 -1.46
C ALA A 59 -8.58 10.89 -1.88
N ALA A 60 -9.38 11.36 -0.91
CA ALA A 60 -10.21 12.54 -1.08
C ALA A 60 -9.42 13.86 -0.95
N LYS A 61 -8.15 13.78 -0.54
CA LYS A 61 -7.22 14.91 -0.36
C LYS A 61 -6.22 14.95 -1.51
N THR A 62 -5.69 16.14 -1.81
CA THR A 62 -4.58 16.27 -2.76
C THR A 62 -3.32 15.70 -2.13
N ILE A 63 -2.75 14.66 -2.76
CA ILE A 63 -1.49 14.04 -2.35
C ILE A 63 -0.45 14.27 -3.45
N HIS A 64 0.70 14.80 -3.07
CA HIS A 64 1.88 14.92 -3.91
C HIS A 64 2.89 13.84 -3.49
N PHE A 65 3.35 13.06 -4.47
CA PHE A 65 4.43 12.08 -4.28
C PHE A 65 5.69 12.61 -4.94
N ASP A 66 6.78 12.74 -4.17
CA ASP A 66 8.12 13.05 -4.66
C ASP A 66 8.98 11.78 -4.64
N ILE A 67 9.04 11.10 -5.78
CA ILE A 67 9.75 9.83 -5.91
C ILE A 67 11.16 10.10 -6.45
N ASP A 68 12.11 10.31 -5.54
CA ASP A 68 13.53 10.31 -5.84
C ASP A 68 14.09 8.89 -5.83
N CYS A 69 14.09 8.24 -7.00
CA CYS A 69 14.57 6.88 -7.18
C CYS A 69 15.32 6.76 -8.51
N GLU A 70 16.60 6.36 -8.43
CA GLU A 70 17.45 6.12 -9.60
C GLU A 70 16.88 5.03 -10.52
N GLU A 71 17.18 5.14 -11.81
CA GLU A 71 16.83 4.11 -12.78
C GLU A 71 17.61 2.82 -12.54
N GLY A 72 16.88 1.69 -12.49
CA GLY A 72 17.47 0.38 -12.19
C GLY A 72 17.68 0.10 -10.71
N CYS A 73 17.23 0.97 -9.80
CA CYS A 73 17.29 0.69 -8.36
C CYS A 73 16.43 -0.53 -8.01
N SER A 74 17.10 -1.60 -7.55
CA SER A 74 16.48 -2.85 -7.10
C SER A 74 16.91 -3.20 -5.68
N VAL A 75 16.05 -3.91 -4.97
CA VAL A 75 16.32 -4.44 -3.62
C VAL A 75 15.99 -5.91 -3.54
N TYR A 76 16.72 -6.66 -2.72
CA TYR A 76 16.43 -8.06 -2.46
C TYR A 76 15.47 -8.21 -1.27
N ALA A 77 14.18 -8.32 -1.55
CA ALA A 77 13.12 -8.28 -0.55
C ALA A 77 11.93 -9.13 -0.99
N ASP A 78 11.04 -9.43 -0.03
CA ASP A 78 9.73 -9.98 -0.37
C ASP A 78 8.83 -8.84 -0.87
N SER A 79 8.41 -8.92 -2.14
CA SER A 79 7.65 -7.86 -2.82
C SER A 79 6.30 -7.57 -2.15
N PHE A 80 5.63 -8.60 -1.64
CA PHE A 80 4.34 -8.46 -0.97
C PHE A 80 4.50 -7.75 0.38
N CYS A 81 5.45 -8.22 1.21
CA CYS A 81 5.72 -7.61 2.51
C CYS A 81 6.21 -6.16 2.35
N LEU A 82 7.09 -5.90 1.38
CA LEU A 82 7.59 -4.55 1.11
C LEU A 82 6.44 -3.61 0.69
N ARG A 83 5.54 -4.06 -0.18
CA ARG A 83 4.36 -3.31 -0.59
C ARG A 83 3.43 -3.01 0.59
N GLU A 84 3.18 -3.98 1.47
CA GLU A 84 2.34 -3.79 2.66
C GLU A 84 2.94 -2.78 3.63
N ILE A 85 4.25 -2.86 3.89
CA ILE A 85 4.96 -1.91 4.75
C ILE A 85 4.87 -0.49 4.18
N LEU A 86 5.23 -0.30 2.90
CA LEU A 86 5.17 1.00 2.25
C LEU A 86 3.74 1.56 2.21
N SER A 87 2.75 0.71 1.90
CA SER A 87 1.34 1.11 1.92
C SER A 87 0.90 1.53 3.32
N ASN A 88 1.35 0.86 4.38
CA ASN A 88 1.05 1.25 5.76
C ASN A 88 1.62 2.64 6.09
N LEU A 89 2.87 2.92 5.69
CA LEU A 89 3.50 4.22 5.89
C LEU A 89 2.76 5.33 5.13
N VAL A 90 2.40 5.09 3.87
CA VAL A 90 1.63 6.05 3.06
C VAL A 90 0.23 6.26 3.63
N ASP A 91 -0.47 5.20 4.05
CA ASP A 91 -1.79 5.31 4.69
C ASP A 91 -1.73 6.17 5.95
N ASN A 92 -0.70 5.97 6.78
CA ASN A 92 -0.44 6.80 7.94
C ASN A 92 -0.18 8.26 7.54
N ALA A 93 0.68 8.50 6.54
CA ALA A 93 0.94 9.86 6.07
C ALA A 93 -0.35 10.56 5.61
N VAL A 94 -1.21 9.89 4.83
CA VAL A 94 -2.48 10.46 4.34
C VAL A 94 -3.47 10.72 5.48
N LYS A 95 -3.56 9.78 6.43
CA LYS A 95 -4.49 9.86 7.56
C LYS A 95 -4.14 10.97 8.54
N TYR A 96 -2.84 11.15 8.83
CA TYR A 96 -2.37 12.04 9.88
C TYR A 96 -1.84 13.39 9.37
N SER A 97 -1.80 13.61 8.05
CA SER A 97 -1.47 14.91 7.45
C SER A 97 -2.68 15.82 7.31
N ASN A 98 -2.42 17.11 7.07
CA ASN A 98 -3.44 18.16 6.94
C ASN A 98 -4.20 18.07 5.60
N GLU A 99 -4.66 19.19 5.03
CA GLU A 99 -5.44 19.21 3.79
C GLU A 99 -4.60 18.84 2.55
N GLU A 100 -3.31 19.18 2.56
CA GLU A 100 -2.33 18.78 1.56
C GLU A 100 -1.30 17.82 2.18
N VAL A 101 -0.94 16.79 1.44
CA VAL A 101 0.02 15.76 1.87
C VAL A 101 1.15 15.68 0.85
N LEU A 102 2.39 15.88 1.29
CA LEU A 102 3.60 15.63 0.50
C LEU A 102 4.28 14.38 1.06
N ILE A 103 4.51 13.40 0.20
CA ILE A 103 5.11 12.09 0.51
C ILE A 103 6.36 11.90 -0.32
#